data_AF-A0A0F0KFW4-F1
#
_entry.id   AF-A0A0F0KFW4-F1
#
_cell.length_a   1.000
_cell.length_b   1.000
_cell.length_c   1.000
_cell.angle_alpha   90.00
_cell.angle_beta   90.00
_cell.angle_gamma   90.00
#
_symmetry.space_group_name_H-M   'P 1'
#
loop_
_entity.id
_entity.type
_entity.pdbx_description
1 polymer ?
#
loop_
_entity_poly.entity_id
_entity_poly.type
_entity_poly.pdbx_seq_one_letter_code
_entity_poly.pdbx_strand_id
1 'polypeptide(L)'
;MRIRTALTAAALAASMSLVLAACAQLEPVNAPIPTDQATSAPEPSTDPSAAWLDGGHGIGLVTFGSSSLACTPAVQDVKAEGQTVTVTLAEQDPNAVCTADFAPRATYVAVPEGIDASKDVTVAFDGAGAQGRLTLAGSSALGASTQGKPSAGWFSSTGIVLLTWGSSTCPPVVSDLAEEKAGATVTFQADATKPCTMDYVPRLTVLGVNPPTDPSDYTLTLKGGNLDGEVKVLG
;
A
#
# COMPACT_ATOMS: atom_id res chain seq x y z
N MET A 1 -63.97 -11.11 7.12
CA MET A 1 -64.07 -12.19 6.12
C MET A 1 -62.91 -13.15 6.36
N ARG A 2 -63.23 -14.41 6.72
CA ARG A 2 -62.28 -15.47 7.12
C ARG A 2 -61.97 -16.36 5.91
N ILE A 3 -60.71 -16.69 5.67
CA ILE A 3 -60.23 -17.80 4.81
C ILE A 3 -58.96 -18.29 5.52
N ARG A 4 -58.86 -19.40 6.28
CA ARG A 4 -59.15 -20.84 6.11
C ARG A 4 -58.36 -21.55 4.99
N THR A 5 -57.18 -22.07 5.39
CA THR A 5 -56.65 -23.45 5.22
C THR A 5 -56.52 -24.08 3.82
N ALA A 6 -55.32 -24.59 3.51
CA ALA A 6 -55.11 -25.98 3.02
C ALA A 6 -53.64 -26.43 3.17
N LEU A 7 -53.46 -27.63 3.75
CA LEU A 7 -52.23 -28.43 3.79
C LEU A 7 -52.01 -29.15 2.44
N THR A 8 -50.78 -29.59 2.15
CA THR A 8 -50.49 -31.01 1.81
C THR A 8 -48.98 -31.28 1.68
N ALA A 9 -48.55 -32.37 2.32
CA ALA A 9 -47.21 -32.93 2.30
C ALA A 9 -47.02 -33.89 1.11
N ALA A 10 -45.79 -34.05 0.64
CA ALA A 10 -45.40 -35.13 -0.27
C ALA A 10 -44.19 -35.89 0.30
N ALA A 11 -44.36 -37.20 0.44
CA ALA A 11 -43.37 -38.20 0.85
C ALA A 11 -43.12 -39.17 -0.32
N LEU A 12 -41.96 -39.85 -0.34
CA LEU A 12 -41.57 -41.12 -1.02
C LEU A 12 -40.06 -41.03 -1.36
N ALA A 13 -39.08 -41.67 -0.69
CA ALA A 13 -38.79 -43.06 -0.33
C ALA A 13 -38.03 -43.88 -1.40
N ALA A 14 -36.95 -44.55 -0.92
CA ALA A 14 -36.26 -45.75 -1.45
C ALA A 14 -35.40 -45.62 -2.74
N SER A 15 -34.32 -46.36 -2.99
CA SER A 15 -33.27 -47.11 -2.25
C SER A 15 -32.47 -47.84 -3.32
N MET A 16 -31.13 -47.91 -3.29
CA MET A 16 -30.43 -49.05 -3.91
C MET A 16 -29.00 -49.21 -3.39
N SER A 17 -28.78 -50.33 -2.70
CA SER A 17 -27.49 -50.87 -2.27
C SER A 17 -27.02 -51.90 -3.28
N LEU A 18 -25.74 -51.91 -3.66
CA LEU A 18 -25.07 -53.12 -4.15
C LEU A 18 -23.66 -53.23 -3.54
N VAL A 19 -23.44 -54.37 -2.89
CA VAL A 19 -22.21 -54.89 -2.26
C VAL A 19 -21.51 -55.82 -3.24
N LEU A 20 -20.17 -55.87 -3.24
CA LEU A 20 -19.26 -57.00 -3.55
C LEU A 20 -17.84 -56.42 -3.75
N ALA A 21 -16.69 -56.96 -3.34
CA ALA A 21 -16.18 -57.89 -2.32
C ALA A 21 -14.63 -57.88 -2.46
N ALA A 22 -13.92 -58.41 -1.46
CA ALA A 22 -12.56 -59.00 -1.52
C ALA A 22 -11.29 -58.14 -1.23
N CYS A 23 -10.82 -58.36 0.00
CA CYS A 23 -9.48 -58.41 0.60
C CYS A 23 -8.20 -58.11 -0.20
N ALA A 24 -7.32 -57.29 0.40
CA ALA A 24 -5.88 -57.57 0.49
C ALA A 24 -5.30 -56.97 1.78
N GLN A 25 -4.56 -57.82 2.48
CA GLN A 25 -3.82 -57.57 3.72
C GLN A 25 -2.67 -56.58 3.47
N LEU A 26 -2.57 -55.51 4.25
CA LEU A 26 -1.40 -54.62 4.27
C LEU A 26 -0.90 -54.50 5.72
N GLU A 27 0.39 -54.78 5.87
CA GLU A 27 1.19 -54.67 7.09
C GLU A 27 1.20 -53.22 7.62
N PRO A 28 1.51 -52.98 8.92
CA PRO A 28 1.60 -51.63 9.43
C PRO A 28 2.83 -50.93 8.82
N VAL A 29 2.60 -50.13 7.78
CA VAL A 29 3.60 -49.21 7.24
C VAL A 29 3.69 -48.05 8.22
N ASN A 30 4.90 -47.80 8.76
CA ASN A 30 5.19 -46.61 9.55
C ASN A 30 4.61 -45.37 8.85
N ALA A 31 3.81 -44.58 9.58
CA ALA A 31 3.31 -43.31 9.09
C ALA A 31 4.51 -42.45 8.64
N PRO A 32 4.45 -41.82 7.45
CA PRO A 32 5.47 -40.87 7.06
C PRO A 32 5.48 -39.74 8.10
N ILE A 33 6.64 -39.51 8.71
CA ILE A 33 6.89 -38.30 9.49
C ILE A 33 6.66 -37.14 8.53
N PRO A 34 5.78 -36.16 8.84
CA PRO A 34 5.69 -34.95 8.05
C PRO A 34 7.06 -34.28 8.08
N THR A 35 7.78 -34.28 6.97
CA THR A 35 8.86 -33.33 6.77
C THR A 35 8.18 -31.97 6.64
N ASP A 36 8.32 -31.14 7.68
CA ASP A 36 7.96 -29.72 7.67
C ASP A 36 8.81 -28.99 6.64
N GLN A 37 8.46 -29.14 5.37
CA GLN A 37 8.74 -28.15 4.36
C GLN A 37 7.41 -27.77 3.74
N ALA A 38 6.68 -26.94 4.49
CA ALA A 38 5.77 -26.02 3.87
C ALA A 38 6.61 -25.15 2.91
N THR A 39 6.53 -25.44 1.62
CA THR A 39 6.89 -24.46 0.60
C THR A 39 5.81 -23.39 0.65
N SER A 40 5.88 -22.53 1.66
CA SER A 40 5.07 -21.32 1.71
C SER A 40 5.46 -20.51 0.48
N ALA A 41 4.48 -20.24 -0.40
CA ALA A 41 4.62 -19.10 -1.28
C ALA A 41 5.01 -17.89 -0.40
N PRO A 42 5.88 -16.99 -0.85
CA PRO A 42 6.18 -15.79 -0.08
C PRO A 42 4.84 -15.09 0.21
N GLU A 43 4.47 -15.01 1.48
CA GLU A 43 3.41 -14.09 1.90
C GLU A 43 3.81 -12.69 1.40
N PRO A 44 2.85 -11.86 0.93
CA PRO A 44 3.18 -10.49 0.58
C PRO A 44 3.83 -9.83 1.80
N SER A 45 5.09 -9.41 1.67
CA SER A 45 5.81 -8.75 2.75
C SER A 45 5.05 -7.48 3.13
N THR A 46 4.67 -7.40 4.41
CA THR A 46 4.12 -6.21 5.06
C THR A 46 5.21 -5.42 5.76
N ASP A 47 6.47 -5.65 5.37
CA ASP A 47 7.60 -4.94 5.95
C ASP A 47 7.55 -3.48 5.50
N PRO A 48 7.75 -2.54 6.45
CA PRO A 48 7.80 -1.12 6.12
C PRO A 48 8.86 -0.83 5.06
N SER A 49 8.51 0.06 4.14
CA SER A 49 9.32 0.42 2.97
C SER A 49 9.36 1.93 2.79
N ALA A 50 10.20 2.45 1.92
CA ALA A 50 10.25 3.88 1.65
C ALA A 50 10.63 4.18 0.21
N ALA A 51 10.23 5.36 -0.27
CA ALA A 51 10.59 5.89 -1.58
C ALA A 51 11.11 7.32 -1.45
N TRP A 52 12.07 7.68 -2.31
CA TRP A 52 12.44 9.08 -2.52
C TRP A 52 11.33 9.83 -3.26
N LEU A 53 11.06 11.05 -2.81
CA LEU A 53 10.10 11.98 -3.37
C LEU A 53 10.71 13.38 -3.41
N ASP A 54 10.06 14.31 -4.11
CA ASP A 54 10.48 15.71 -4.19
C ASP A 54 11.97 15.87 -4.55
N GLY A 55 12.45 15.05 -5.51
CA GLY A 55 13.85 15.07 -5.92
C GLY A 55 14.86 14.64 -4.86
N GLY A 56 14.44 13.96 -3.78
CA GLY A 56 15.29 13.61 -2.63
C GLY A 56 15.09 14.52 -1.42
N HIS A 57 14.15 15.47 -1.47
CA HIS A 57 13.78 16.34 -0.35
C HIS A 57 12.58 15.83 0.44
N GLY A 58 11.94 14.75 -0.01
CA GLY A 58 10.86 14.07 0.68
C GLY A 58 11.07 12.56 0.70
N ILE A 59 10.59 11.91 1.74
CA ILE A 59 10.52 10.46 1.86
C ILE A 59 9.06 10.06 2.02
N GLY A 60 8.60 9.12 1.19
CA GLY A 60 7.32 8.45 1.37
C GLY A 60 7.53 7.20 2.21
N LEU A 61 7.32 7.30 3.53
CA LEU A 61 7.40 6.14 4.43
C LEU A 61 6.13 5.31 4.30
N VAL A 62 6.27 4.06 3.87
CA VAL A 62 5.16 3.12 3.66
C VAL A 62 5.07 2.16 4.84
N THR A 63 3.91 2.14 5.49
CA THR A 63 3.53 1.19 6.54
C THR A 63 2.24 0.49 6.15
N PHE A 64 1.88 -0.61 6.83
CA PHE A 64 0.70 -1.42 6.49
C PHE A 64 -0.30 -1.41 7.65
N GLY A 65 -1.59 -1.24 7.35
CA GLY A 65 -2.67 -1.22 8.33
C GLY A 65 -4.04 -0.90 7.69
N SER A 66 -5.01 -0.41 8.46
CA SER A 66 -6.34 0.00 7.93
C SER A 66 -6.28 0.94 6.70
N SER A 67 -7.04 0.65 5.65
CA SER A 67 -7.23 1.58 4.53
C SER A 67 -7.99 2.87 4.90
N SER A 68 -8.59 2.94 6.09
CA SER A 68 -9.23 4.15 6.61
C SER A 68 -8.23 5.30 6.68
N LEU A 69 -8.52 6.40 5.97
CA LEU A 69 -7.66 7.59 5.93
C LEU A 69 -7.37 8.15 7.33
N ALA A 70 -8.35 8.13 8.24
CA ALA A 70 -8.21 8.59 9.63
C ALA A 70 -7.21 7.77 10.46
N CYS A 71 -6.79 6.61 9.96
CA CYS A 71 -5.85 5.70 10.60
C CYS A 71 -4.47 5.72 9.92
N THR A 72 -4.26 6.62 8.94
CA THR A 72 -2.93 6.82 8.34
C THR A 72 -2.04 7.57 9.33
N PRO A 73 -0.84 7.07 9.66
CA PRO A 73 0.06 7.74 10.59
C PRO A 73 0.43 9.15 10.10
N ALA A 74 0.42 10.11 11.02
CA ALA A 74 0.96 11.44 10.79
C ALA A 74 2.36 11.56 11.39
N VAL A 75 3.22 12.40 10.82
CA VAL A 75 4.52 12.71 11.42
C VAL A 75 4.32 13.70 12.56
N GLN A 76 4.87 13.38 13.73
CA GLN A 76 4.94 14.28 14.89
C GLN A 76 6.27 15.04 14.92
N ASP A 77 7.39 14.35 14.67
CA ASP A 77 8.73 14.93 14.76
C ASP A 77 9.67 14.23 13.77
N VAL A 78 10.68 14.95 13.29
CA VAL A 78 11.74 14.42 12.42
C VAL A 78 13.07 15.00 12.86
N LYS A 79 14.04 14.11 13.13
CA LYS A 79 15.40 14.48 13.52
C LYS A 79 16.41 13.78 12.62
N ALA A 80 17.56 14.42 12.43
CA ALA A 80 18.68 13.83 11.70
C ALA A 80 19.95 13.80 12.55
N GLU A 81 20.69 12.70 12.45
CA GLU A 81 22.05 12.56 12.97
C GLU A 81 22.90 11.80 11.95
N GLY A 82 23.90 12.48 11.38
CA GLY A 82 24.63 11.95 10.22
C GLY A 82 23.70 11.65 9.05
N GLN A 83 23.74 10.42 8.54
CA GLN A 83 22.84 9.91 7.48
C GLN A 83 21.64 9.11 8.05
N THR A 84 21.28 9.33 9.32
CA THR A 84 20.12 8.70 9.94
C THR A 84 19.02 9.72 10.15
N VAL A 85 17.84 9.46 9.58
CA VAL A 85 16.61 10.20 9.83
C VAL A 85 15.76 9.39 10.83
N THR A 86 15.45 9.98 11.98
CA THR A 86 14.54 9.41 12.97
C THR A 86 13.20 10.13 12.88
N VAL A 87 12.13 9.36 12.68
CA VAL A 87 10.75 9.84 12.51
C VAL A 87 9.91 9.39 13.69
N THR A 88 9.32 10.33 14.40
CA THR A 88 8.28 10.03 15.40
C THR A 88 6.93 10.17 14.74
N LEU A 89 6.15 9.10 14.75
CA LEU A 89 4.77 9.08 14.26
C LEU A 89 3.82 9.46 15.40
N ALA A 90 2.86 10.33 15.10
CA ALA A 90 1.86 10.77 16.05
C ALA A 90 0.94 9.60 16.44
N GLU A 91 0.60 9.50 17.73
CA GLU A 91 -0.36 8.53 18.22
C GLU A 91 -1.70 8.63 17.47
N GLN A 92 -2.27 7.46 17.18
CA GLN A 92 -3.53 7.39 16.46
C GLN A 92 -4.67 7.93 17.34
N ASP A 93 -5.64 8.63 16.73
CA ASP A 93 -6.83 9.07 17.45
C ASP A 93 -7.56 7.82 18.00
N PRO A 94 -7.78 7.73 19.33
CA PRO A 94 -8.44 6.58 19.96
C PRO A 94 -9.90 6.41 19.50
N ASN A 95 -10.50 7.43 18.88
CA ASN A 95 -11.85 7.39 18.34
C ASN A 95 -11.89 7.04 16.84
N ALA A 96 -10.73 6.92 16.17
CA ALA A 96 -10.68 6.56 14.77
C ALA A 96 -11.20 5.13 14.56
N VAL A 97 -12.13 4.96 13.61
CA VAL A 97 -12.64 3.65 13.22
C VAL A 97 -11.75 3.06 12.14
N CYS A 98 -10.93 2.09 12.54
CA CYS A 98 -9.97 1.42 11.68
C CYS A 98 -10.43 0.02 11.31
N THR A 99 -10.38 -0.30 10.03
CA THR A 99 -10.48 -1.67 9.48
C THR A 99 -9.18 -2.45 9.72
N ALA A 100 -9.21 -3.78 9.54
CA ALA A 100 -8.03 -4.64 9.64
C ALA A 100 -7.65 -5.23 8.27
N ASP A 101 -7.69 -4.42 7.23
CA ASP A 101 -7.47 -4.82 5.83
C ASP A 101 -6.01 -4.71 5.37
N PHE A 102 -5.09 -4.27 6.24
CA PHE A 102 -3.63 -4.27 6.02
C PHE A 102 -3.20 -3.64 4.68
N ALA A 103 -3.89 -2.60 4.25
CA ALA A 103 -3.52 -1.81 3.08
C ALA A 103 -2.20 -1.02 3.31
N PRO A 104 -1.38 -0.84 2.26
CA PRO A 104 -0.22 0.04 2.33
C PRO A 104 -0.65 1.50 2.47
N ARG A 105 0.07 2.24 3.31
CA ARG A 105 -0.19 3.64 3.66
C ARG A 105 1.11 4.41 3.59
N ALA A 106 1.10 5.54 2.88
CA ALA A 106 2.27 6.39 2.79
C ALA A 106 2.13 7.63 3.67
N THR A 107 3.18 7.92 4.44
CA THR A 107 3.32 9.10 5.29
C THR A 107 4.48 9.96 4.78
N TYR A 108 4.27 11.27 4.68
CA TYR A 108 5.27 12.18 4.12
C TYR A 108 6.24 12.61 5.22
N VAL A 109 7.53 12.38 4.98
CA VAL A 109 8.61 12.82 5.85
C VAL A 109 9.45 13.80 5.06
N ALA A 110 9.48 15.06 5.49
CA ALA A 110 10.41 16.04 4.95
C ALA A 110 11.84 15.64 5.34
N VAL A 111 12.76 15.69 4.38
CA VAL A 111 14.16 15.36 4.63
C VAL A 111 14.82 16.51 5.40
N PRO A 112 15.36 16.28 6.61
CA PRO A 112 16.01 17.32 7.38
C PRO A 112 17.28 17.85 6.71
N GLU A 113 17.67 19.07 7.06
CA GLU A 113 18.95 19.64 6.63
C GLU A 113 20.13 18.75 7.03
N GLY A 114 21.15 18.69 6.15
CA GLY A 114 22.37 17.91 6.38
C GLY A 114 22.31 16.47 5.89
N ILE A 115 21.13 15.95 5.53
CA ILE A 115 21.01 14.65 4.85
C ILE A 115 21.41 14.79 3.37
N ASP A 116 22.32 13.92 2.93
CA ASP A 116 22.74 13.80 1.54
C ASP A 116 22.02 12.63 0.87
N ALA A 117 21.00 12.92 0.05
CA ALA A 117 20.20 11.91 -0.63
C ALA A 117 20.96 11.14 -1.74
N SER A 118 22.17 11.58 -2.12
CA SER A 118 23.03 10.82 -3.03
C SER A 118 23.69 9.62 -2.36
N LYS A 119 23.65 9.56 -1.03
CA LYS A 119 24.16 8.46 -0.21
C LYS A 119 23.00 7.72 0.46
N ASP A 120 23.27 6.49 0.89
CA ASP A 120 22.29 5.72 1.64
C ASP A 120 21.89 6.46 2.91
N VAL A 121 20.57 6.46 3.18
CA VAL A 121 19.97 7.08 4.35
C VAL A 121 19.28 6.00 5.17
N THR A 122 19.60 5.95 6.45
CA THR A 122 18.88 5.10 7.40
C THR A 122 17.63 5.85 7.86
N VAL A 123 16.45 5.26 7.67
CA VAL A 123 15.19 5.79 8.19
C VAL A 123 14.76 4.92 9.36
N ALA A 124 14.78 5.48 10.56
CA ALA A 124 14.23 4.87 11.77
C ALA A 124 12.90 5.53 12.10
N PHE A 125 11.90 4.76 12.51
CA PHE A 125 10.60 5.30 12.89
C PHE A 125 9.99 4.53 14.06
N ASP A 126 9.17 5.22 14.83
CA ASP A 126 8.44 4.70 15.98
C ASP A 126 7.15 5.52 16.20
N GLY A 127 6.15 4.92 16.87
CA GLY A 127 4.86 5.53 17.19
C GLY A 127 3.71 5.05 16.29
N ALA A 128 2.48 5.44 16.63
CA ALA A 128 1.26 5.05 15.91
C ALA A 128 1.09 3.52 15.72
N GLY A 129 1.68 2.71 16.60
CA GLY A 129 1.68 1.24 16.50
C GLY A 129 2.63 0.67 15.43
N ALA A 130 3.50 1.48 14.83
CA ALA A 130 4.51 1.05 13.87
C ALA A 130 5.92 1.46 14.34
N GLN A 131 6.87 0.55 14.24
CA GLN A 131 8.27 0.83 14.54
C GLN A 131 9.17 0.04 13.60
N GLY A 132 10.35 0.60 13.32
CA GLY A 132 11.31 -0.09 12.47
C GLY A 132 12.48 0.77 12.06
N ARG A 133 13.35 0.14 11.27
CA ARG A 133 14.48 0.79 10.63
C ARG A 133 14.68 0.18 9.25
N LEU A 134 14.80 1.03 8.23
CA LEU A 134 15.08 0.64 6.86
C LEU A 134 16.20 1.49 6.28
N THR A 135 16.84 0.99 5.23
CA THR A 135 17.82 1.76 4.45
C THR A 135 17.17 2.19 3.16
N LEU A 136 17.15 3.49 2.90
CA LEU A 136 16.72 4.08 1.64
C LEU A 136 17.98 4.34 0.80
N ALA A 137 18.07 3.66 -0.34
CA ALA A 137 19.25 3.70 -1.19
C ALA A 137 19.49 5.12 -1.74
N GLY A 138 20.72 5.60 -1.63
CA GLY A 138 21.10 6.89 -2.21
C GLY A 138 21.14 6.84 -3.73
N SER A 139 20.87 7.97 -4.39
CA SER A 139 21.01 8.05 -5.83
C SER A 139 21.48 9.42 -6.30
N SER A 140 22.49 9.43 -7.15
CA SER A 140 22.97 10.64 -7.84
C SER A 140 22.01 11.13 -8.93
N ALA A 141 20.99 10.34 -9.28
CA ALA A 141 19.92 10.74 -10.20
C ALA A 141 18.84 11.58 -9.49
N LEU A 142 18.87 11.66 -8.16
CA LEU A 142 18.06 12.61 -7.40
C LEU A 142 18.51 14.04 -7.70
N GLY A 143 17.59 14.98 -7.58
CA GLY A 143 17.74 16.32 -8.16
C GLY A 143 17.36 17.43 -7.18
N ALA A 144 17.07 18.60 -7.72
CA ALA A 144 16.49 19.67 -6.92
C ALA A 144 15.05 19.33 -6.52
N SER A 145 14.58 19.92 -5.42
CA SER A 145 13.15 19.93 -5.07
C SER A 145 12.28 20.29 -6.26
N THR A 146 11.14 19.61 -6.37
CA THR A 146 10.10 19.82 -7.37
C THR A 146 9.25 21.06 -7.08
N GLN A 147 9.50 21.77 -5.97
CA GLN A 147 8.87 23.05 -5.63
C GLN A 147 7.34 22.99 -5.66
N GLY A 148 6.75 21.97 -5.02
CA GLY A 148 5.30 21.78 -4.98
C GLY A 148 4.71 21.15 -6.24
N LYS A 149 5.53 20.69 -7.19
CA LYS A 149 5.07 19.86 -8.31
C LYS A 149 4.96 18.39 -7.88
N PRO A 150 4.09 17.60 -8.53
CA PRO A 150 4.02 16.16 -8.28
C PRO A 150 5.37 15.45 -8.48
N SER A 151 5.59 14.40 -7.71
CA SER A 151 6.75 13.50 -7.83
C SER A 151 6.35 12.09 -7.43
N ALA A 152 7.09 11.08 -7.87
CA ALA A 152 6.80 9.70 -7.53
C ALA A 152 8.08 8.91 -7.32
N GLY A 153 8.01 7.84 -6.53
CA GLY A 153 9.13 6.94 -6.32
C GLY A 153 8.70 5.52 -6.01
N TRP A 154 9.55 4.56 -6.39
CA TRP A 154 9.38 3.15 -6.08
C TRP A 154 9.68 2.88 -4.60
N PHE A 155 8.76 2.21 -3.90
CA PHE A 155 9.02 1.65 -2.57
C PHE A 155 9.14 0.12 -2.59
N SER A 156 8.73 -0.52 -3.68
CA SER A 156 8.91 -1.94 -3.96
C SER A 156 8.92 -2.16 -5.49
N SER A 157 9.13 -3.40 -5.94
CA SER A 157 9.10 -3.75 -7.37
C SER A 157 7.72 -3.60 -8.03
N THR A 158 6.65 -3.46 -7.25
CA THR A 158 5.26 -3.38 -7.71
C THR A 158 4.50 -2.22 -7.06
N GLY A 159 5.22 -1.35 -6.34
CA GLY A 159 4.63 -0.33 -5.49
C GLY A 159 5.27 1.03 -5.72
N ILE A 160 4.44 2.01 -6.06
CA ILE A 160 4.83 3.40 -6.24
C ILE A 160 4.16 4.26 -5.18
N VAL A 161 4.89 5.20 -4.60
CA VAL A 161 4.32 6.32 -3.86
C VAL A 161 4.28 7.53 -4.79
N LEU A 162 3.08 8.08 -5.00
CA LEU A 162 2.85 9.33 -5.70
C LEU A 162 2.63 10.46 -4.70
N LEU A 163 3.45 11.51 -4.78
CA LEU A 163 3.28 12.76 -4.05
C LEU A 163 2.58 13.79 -4.93
N THR A 164 1.52 14.37 -4.40
CA THR A 164 0.86 15.56 -4.93
C THR A 164 0.73 16.61 -3.84
N TRP A 165 0.37 17.84 -4.21
CA TRP A 165 0.26 18.95 -3.26
C TRP A 165 -1.11 19.59 -3.37
N GLY A 166 -1.71 19.94 -2.23
CA GLY A 166 -3.04 20.57 -2.18
C GLY A 166 -3.68 20.52 -0.81
N SER A 167 -5.00 20.69 -0.77
CA SER A 167 -5.79 20.71 0.46
C SER A 167 -5.76 19.38 1.22
N SER A 168 -5.52 19.43 2.52
CA SER A 168 -5.57 18.25 3.40
C SER A 168 -6.94 17.58 3.44
N THR A 169 -8.05 18.31 3.26
CA THR A 169 -9.41 17.71 3.28
C THR A 169 -9.85 17.16 1.93
N CYS A 170 -9.09 17.42 0.87
CA CYS A 170 -9.35 16.91 -0.48
C CYS A 170 -8.17 16.08 -0.98
N PRO A 171 -7.88 14.92 -0.36
CA PRO A 171 -6.90 13.99 -0.91
C PRO A 171 -7.35 13.50 -2.31
N PRO A 172 -6.41 13.30 -3.24
CA PRO A 172 -6.74 12.72 -4.54
C PRO A 172 -7.28 11.30 -4.37
N VAL A 173 -8.33 10.96 -5.13
CA VAL A 173 -8.92 9.62 -5.17
C VAL A 173 -8.70 9.05 -6.56
N VAL A 174 -7.98 7.94 -6.65
CA VAL A 174 -7.74 7.24 -7.92
C VAL A 174 -9.03 6.51 -8.32
N SER A 175 -9.56 6.82 -9.50
CA SER A 175 -10.67 6.07 -10.10
C SER A 175 -10.20 4.93 -10.97
N ASP A 176 -9.06 5.09 -11.64
CA ASP A 176 -8.54 4.14 -12.61
C ASP A 176 -7.01 4.23 -12.69
N LEU A 177 -6.39 3.08 -12.94
CA LEU A 177 -4.96 2.93 -13.15
C LEU A 177 -4.76 2.01 -14.34
N ALA A 178 -4.47 2.59 -15.50
CA ALA A 178 -4.28 1.87 -16.74
C ALA A 178 -2.79 1.73 -17.05
N GLU A 179 -2.26 0.52 -16.96
CA GLU A 179 -0.85 0.24 -17.21
C GLU A 179 -0.53 0.16 -18.70
N GLU A 180 0.63 0.70 -19.06
CA GLU A 180 1.17 0.77 -20.41
C GLU A 180 2.58 0.18 -20.42
N LYS A 181 3.19 0.01 -21.61
CA LYS A 181 4.48 -0.69 -21.73
C LYS A 181 5.62 -0.06 -20.93
N ALA A 182 5.60 1.26 -20.73
CA ALA A 182 6.67 2.04 -20.08
C ALA A 182 6.13 2.96 -18.97
N GLY A 183 4.95 2.66 -18.41
CA GLY A 183 4.30 3.57 -17.48
C GLY A 183 2.88 3.18 -17.12
N ALA A 184 2.16 4.12 -16.52
CA ALA A 184 0.73 3.98 -16.29
C ALA A 184 0.03 5.34 -16.39
N THR A 185 -1.21 5.32 -16.86
CA THR A 185 -2.12 6.46 -16.73
C THR A 185 -2.90 6.34 -15.42
N VAL A 186 -2.75 7.33 -14.54
CA VAL A 186 -3.48 7.46 -13.27
C VAL A 186 -4.61 8.46 -13.47
N THR A 187 -5.85 8.00 -13.34
CA THR A 187 -7.03 8.88 -13.45
C THR A 187 -7.60 9.15 -12.06
N PHE A 188 -7.79 10.42 -11.75
CA PHE A 188 -8.38 10.88 -10.49
C PHE A 188 -9.85 11.23 -10.63
N GLN A 189 -10.63 10.89 -9.60
CA GLN A 189 -11.99 11.39 -9.46
C GLN A 189 -11.97 12.90 -9.25
N ALA A 190 -12.79 13.60 -10.03
CA ALA A 190 -13.07 15.01 -9.80
C ALA A 190 -14.36 15.13 -8.96
N ASP A 191 -14.24 15.61 -7.73
CA ASP A 191 -15.39 16.00 -6.92
C ASP A 191 -15.32 17.50 -6.62
N ALA A 192 -15.94 18.29 -7.50
CA ALA A 192 -16.01 19.74 -7.35
C ALA A 192 -17.00 20.19 -6.26
N THR A 193 -17.78 19.27 -5.68
CA THR A 193 -18.80 19.60 -4.66
C THR A 193 -18.28 19.46 -3.24
N LYS A 194 -17.15 18.78 -3.05
CA LYS A 194 -16.51 18.62 -1.74
C LYS A 194 -15.85 19.94 -1.31
N PRO A 195 -16.19 20.50 -0.14
CA PRO A 195 -15.51 21.67 0.37
C PRO A 195 -14.07 21.32 0.77
N CYS A 196 -13.11 21.92 0.08
CA CYS A 196 -11.69 21.81 0.40
C CYS A 196 -11.25 22.93 1.34
N THR A 197 -10.34 22.62 2.26
CA THR A 197 -9.62 23.61 3.06
C THR A 197 -8.62 24.38 2.19
N MET A 198 -8.20 25.56 2.66
CA MET A 198 -7.29 26.46 1.92
C MET A 198 -5.79 26.14 2.10
N ASP A 199 -5.45 25.10 2.86
CA ASP A 199 -4.08 24.70 3.10
C ASP A 199 -3.45 24.03 1.87
N TYR A 200 -2.13 24.03 1.84
CA TYR A 200 -1.34 23.44 0.78
C TYR A 200 -0.27 22.54 1.39
N VAL A 201 -0.57 21.24 1.40
CA VAL A 201 0.21 20.22 2.11
C VAL A 201 0.55 19.05 1.18
N PRO A 202 1.57 18.23 1.50
CA PRO A 202 1.85 17.01 0.76
C PRO A 202 0.71 16.00 0.95
N ARG A 203 0.33 15.33 -0.14
CA ARG A 203 -0.72 14.30 -0.19
C ARG A 203 -0.16 13.10 -0.94
N LEU A 204 -0.09 11.97 -0.26
CA LEU A 204 0.51 10.75 -0.80
C LEU A 204 -0.57 9.77 -1.24
N THR A 205 -0.31 9.09 -2.34
CA THR A 205 -1.14 8.02 -2.88
C THR A 205 -0.24 6.82 -3.14
N VAL A 206 -0.63 5.65 -2.62
CA VAL A 206 0.04 4.39 -2.93
C VAL A 206 -0.61 3.78 -4.16
N LEU A 207 0.19 3.42 -5.14
CA LEU A 207 -0.23 2.77 -6.38
C LEU A 207 0.39 1.38 -6.45
N GLY A 208 -0.42 0.38 -6.75
CA GLY A 208 0.04 -0.97 -7.09
C GLY A 208 0.07 -1.12 -8.60
N VAL A 209 1.20 -1.60 -9.14
CA VAL A 209 1.42 -1.82 -10.58
C VAL A 209 2.03 -3.20 -10.80
N ASN A 210 1.94 -3.72 -12.02
CA ASN A 210 2.73 -4.87 -12.42
C ASN A 210 4.21 -4.48 -12.49
N PRO A 211 5.13 -5.41 -12.18
CA PRO A 211 6.55 -5.11 -12.23
C PRO A 211 6.96 -4.81 -13.69
N PRO A 212 7.46 -3.60 -13.98
CA PRO A 212 7.85 -3.24 -15.34
C PRO A 212 9.13 -3.97 -15.75
N THR A 213 9.34 -4.12 -17.06
CA THR A 213 10.61 -4.66 -17.58
C THR A 213 11.78 -3.73 -17.30
N ASP A 214 11.54 -2.42 -17.34
CA ASP A 214 12.51 -1.38 -17.01
C ASP A 214 11.86 -0.35 -16.07
N PRO A 215 12.15 -0.40 -14.75
CA PRO A 215 11.61 0.54 -13.78
C PRO A 215 12.21 1.95 -13.90
N SER A 216 13.39 2.09 -14.51
CA SER A 216 14.17 3.34 -14.51
C SER A 216 13.63 4.42 -15.44
N ASP A 217 12.82 4.03 -16.41
CA ASP A 217 12.14 4.93 -17.36
C ASP A 217 10.61 4.94 -17.18
N TYR A 218 10.12 4.40 -16.07
CA TYR A 218 8.69 4.34 -15.78
C TYR A 218 8.11 5.72 -15.52
N THR A 219 7.03 6.07 -16.23
CA THR A 219 6.38 7.38 -16.15
C THR A 219 4.90 7.24 -15.81
N LEU A 220 4.40 8.10 -14.93
CA LEU A 220 2.98 8.24 -14.63
C LEU A 220 2.39 9.40 -15.42
N THR A 221 1.33 9.14 -16.18
CA THR A 221 0.49 10.17 -16.78
C THR A 221 -0.69 10.43 -15.84
N LEU A 222 -0.72 11.59 -15.22
CA LEU A 222 -1.79 12.01 -14.31
C LEU A 222 -2.92 12.67 -15.11
N LYS A 223 -4.17 12.28 -14.82
CA LYS A 223 -5.36 12.85 -15.47
C LYS A 223 -6.46 13.18 -14.46
N GLY A 224 -7.02 14.39 -14.57
CA GLY A 224 -8.12 14.85 -13.74
C GLY A 224 -7.69 15.34 -12.34
N GLY A 225 -8.67 15.73 -11.53
CA GLY A 225 -8.43 16.24 -10.17
C GLY A 225 -7.60 17.53 -10.09
N ASN A 226 -7.41 18.24 -11.20
CA ASN A 226 -6.45 19.35 -11.37
C ASN A 226 -4.99 18.93 -11.12
N LEU A 227 -4.66 17.67 -11.42
CA LEU A 227 -3.33 17.09 -11.26
C LEU A 227 -2.68 16.70 -12.59
N ASP A 228 -3.27 17.13 -13.72
CA ASP A 228 -2.86 16.72 -15.05
C ASP A 228 -1.37 17.00 -15.32
N GLY A 229 -0.66 16.01 -15.85
CA GLY A 229 0.77 16.11 -16.16
C GLY A 229 1.46 14.77 -16.26
N GLU A 230 2.77 14.80 -16.45
CA GLU A 230 3.63 13.61 -16.48
C GLU A 230 4.61 13.65 -15.30
N VAL A 231 4.81 12.49 -14.66
CA VAL A 231 5.70 12.33 -13.51
C VAL A 231 6.59 11.12 -13.74
N LYS A 232 7.89 11.32 -13.87
CA LYS A 232 8.87 10.22 -13.85
C LYS A 232 8.94 9.61 -12.45
N VAL A 233 8.93 8.29 -12.35
CA VAL A 233 9.08 7.58 -11.08
C VAL A 233 10.57 7.45 -10.76
N LEU A 234 10.96 7.87 -9.56
CA LEU A 234 12.33 7.77 -9.05
C LEU A 234 12.60 6.37 -8.49
N GLY A 235 13.82 5.86 -8.69
CA GLY A 235 14.26 4.55 -8.19
C GLY A 235 14.73 3.64 -9.30
#